data_AF-A0A5N8UL92-F1
#
_entry.id   AF-A0A5N8UL92-F1
#
_cell.length_a   1.000
_cell.length_b   1.000
_cell.length_c   1.000
_cell.angle_alpha   90.00
_cell.angle_beta   90.00
_cell.angle_gamma   90.00
#
_symmetry.space_group_name_H-M   'P 1'
#
loop_
_entity.id
_entity.type
_entity.pdbx_description
1 polymer ?
#
loop_
_entity_poly.entity_id
_entity_poly.type
_entity_poly.pdbx_seq_one_letter_code
_entity_poly.pdbx_strand_id
1 'polypeptide(L)'
;MALIGWDYVGRVRNRTHCKKVAESEWAPIKKLYGLASSRAKTLGTFHMGDGARKSKSSRASAEREKEPWLLATSLCESTDTAKRAIKIYATRIQIEESFRDVKTGLKMNDSGTRIAMLKSHWRAAISSLLDLVRDPQACY
;
A
#
# COMPACT_ATOMS: atom_id res chain seq x y z
N MET A 1 -16.63 -7.95 2.97
CA MET A 1 -17.20 -6.89 2.11
C MET A 1 -17.19 -5.57 2.86
N ALA A 2 -16.56 -4.54 2.29
CA ALA A 2 -16.61 -3.19 2.85
C ALA A 2 -18.01 -2.58 2.61
N LEU A 3 -18.62 -2.08 3.69
CA LEU A 3 -19.99 -1.51 3.71
C LEU A 3 -20.17 -0.22 2.88
N ILE A 4 -19.10 0.33 2.32
CA ILE A 4 -19.09 1.65 1.66
C ILE A 4 -18.68 1.59 0.17
N GLY A 5 -18.58 0.40 -0.43
CA GLY A 5 -18.27 0.24 -1.86
C GLY A 5 -16.82 0.54 -2.27
N TRP A 6 -15.91 0.73 -1.31
CA TRP A 6 -14.49 0.95 -1.53
C TRP A 6 -13.66 -0.06 -0.74
N ASP A 7 -12.66 -0.63 -1.40
CA ASP A 7 -11.63 -1.44 -0.75
C ASP A 7 -10.34 -0.65 -0.53
N TYR A 8 -9.58 -1.00 0.50
CA TYR A 8 -8.27 -0.40 0.76
C TYR A 8 -7.14 -1.40 0.48
N VAL A 9 -6.01 -0.88 0.03
CA VAL A 9 -4.72 -1.57 -0.02
C VAL A 9 -3.66 -0.59 0.48
N GLY A 10 -3.02 -0.91 1.61
CA GLY A 10 -2.07 0.01 2.24
C GLY A 10 -0.89 -0.72 2.89
N ARG A 11 0.27 -0.06 2.92
CA ARG A 11 1.45 -0.59 3.62
C ARG A 11 1.36 -0.30 5.11
N VAL A 12 1.57 -1.33 5.92
CA VAL A 12 1.62 -1.25 7.38
C VAL A 12 3.07 -1.12 7.83
N ARG A 13 3.37 -0.24 8.80
CA ARG A 13 4.75 0.08 9.21
C ARG A 13 4.90 0.29 10.71
N ASN A 14 6.11 0.01 11.22
CA ASN A 14 6.82 0.39 12.48
C ASN A 14 6.01 0.66 13.78
N ARG A 15 4.88 1.36 13.72
CA ARG A 15 4.05 1.76 14.87
C ARG A 15 2.72 1.00 14.97
N THR A 16 2.28 0.35 13.90
CA THR A 16 1.04 -0.41 13.92
C THR A 16 1.20 -1.64 14.80
N HIS A 17 0.24 -1.84 15.69
CA HIS A 17 0.05 -3.11 16.38
C HIS A 17 -1.03 -3.90 15.63
N CYS A 18 -0.81 -5.20 15.55
CA CYS A 18 -1.75 -6.12 14.96
C CYS A 18 -2.11 -7.19 15.99
N LYS A 19 -3.36 -7.61 15.95
CA LYS A 19 -3.86 -8.75 16.73
C LYS A 19 -4.47 -9.73 15.75
N LYS A 20 -3.94 -10.95 15.68
CA LYS A 20 -4.54 -11.99 14.84
C LYS A 20 -5.93 -12.31 15.40
N VAL A 21 -6.93 -12.55 14.56
CA VAL A 21 -8.31 -12.79 15.04
C VAL A 21 -8.38 -13.95 16.05
N ALA A 22 -7.52 -14.95 15.91
CA ALA A 22 -7.42 -16.10 16.82
C ALA A 22 -6.66 -15.82 18.13
N GLU A 23 -5.97 -14.67 18.25
CA GLU A 23 -5.12 -14.32 19.39
C GLU A 23 -5.72 -13.15 20.20
N SER A 24 -5.56 -13.20 21.53
CA SER A 24 -6.08 -12.14 22.41
C SER A 24 -5.14 -10.95 22.60
N GLU A 25 -3.85 -11.09 22.28
CA GLU A 25 -2.83 -10.08 22.59
C GLU A 25 -2.44 -9.22 21.37
N TRP A 26 -2.30 -7.91 21.60
CA TRP A 26 -1.78 -6.98 20.60
C TRP A 26 -0.26 -7.12 20.47
N ALA A 27 0.22 -7.45 19.28
CA ALA A 27 1.64 -7.55 18.98
C ALA A 27 2.10 -6.40 18.05
N PRO A 28 3.34 -5.91 18.17
CA PRO A 28 3.88 -4.99 17.18
C PRO A 28 4.02 -5.70 15.83
N ILE A 29 3.71 -4.97 14.73
CA ILE A 29 3.80 -5.51 13.35
C ILE A 29 5.18 -6.09 13.02
N LYS A 30 6.23 -5.64 13.73
CA LYS A 30 7.60 -6.13 13.59
C LYS A 30 7.74 -7.63 13.83
N LYS A 31 6.89 -8.24 14.67
CA LYS A 31 6.89 -9.70 14.86
C LYS A 31 6.59 -10.43 13.54
N LEU A 32 5.83 -9.81 12.64
CA LEU A 32 5.50 -10.38 11.33
C LEU A 32 6.61 -10.24 10.30
N TYR A 33 7.64 -9.41 10.54
CA TYR A 33 8.75 -9.24 9.58
C TYR A 33 9.53 -10.54 9.36
N GLY A 34 9.61 -11.42 10.37
CA GLY A 34 10.22 -12.75 10.20
C GLY A 34 9.44 -13.70 9.29
N LEU A 35 8.17 -13.41 9.01
CA LEU A 35 7.32 -14.18 8.10
C LEU A 35 7.36 -13.65 6.66
N ALA A 36 8.06 -12.52 6.43
CA ALA A 36 8.20 -11.94 5.10
C ALA A 36 8.99 -12.88 4.18
N SER A 37 8.56 -12.96 2.92
CA SER A 37 9.20 -13.76 1.89
C SER A 37 9.24 -12.98 0.58
N SER A 38 10.09 -13.39 -0.35
CA SER A 38 10.11 -12.88 -1.73
C SER A 38 8.84 -13.24 -2.51
N ARG A 39 8.08 -14.24 -2.06
CA ARG A 39 6.81 -14.65 -2.66
C ARG A 39 5.64 -13.99 -1.94
N ALA A 40 4.68 -13.51 -2.72
CA ALA A 40 3.39 -13.01 -2.22
C ALA A 40 2.72 -14.07 -1.34
N LYS A 41 2.42 -13.72 -0.08
CA LYS A 41 1.79 -14.62 0.88
C LYS A 41 0.76 -13.88 1.71
N THR A 42 -0.43 -14.45 1.83
CA THR A 42 -1.46 -13.99 2.77
C THR A 42 -1.08 -14.45 4.18
N LEU A 43 -1.02 -13.52 5.14
CA LEU A 43 -0.74 -13.80 6.55
C LEU A 43 -2.01 -14.11 7.36
N GLY A 44 -3.20 -13.88 6.76
CA GLY A 44 -4.52 -14.04 7.36
C GLY A 44 -5.10 -12.73 7.85
N THR A 45 -6.19 -12.82 8.63
CA THR A 45 -6.95 -11.68 9.13
C THR A 45 -6.43 -11.17 10.47
N PHE A 46 -6.22 -9.86 10.54
CA PHE A 46 -5.73 -9.16 11.73
C PHE A 46 -6.58 -7.92 12.02
N HIS A 47 -6.80 -7.66 13.31
CA HIS A 47 -7.19 -6.33 13.77
C HIS A 47 -5.96 -5.43 13.82
N MET A 48 -6.10 -4.18 13.40
CA MET A 48 -5.04 -3.18 13.41
C MET A 48 -5.37 -2.06 14.40
N GLY A 49 -4.35 -1.57 15.09
CA GLY A 49 -4.46 -0.47 16.05
C GLY A 49 -3.15 0.29 16.17
N ASP A 50 -3.23 1.56 16.54
CA ASP A 50 -2.03 2.38 16.75
C ASP A 50 -1.45 2.19 18.15
N GLY A 51 -0.14 1.91 18.22
CA GLY A 51 0.58 1.96 19.49
C GLY A 51 0.77 3.40 19.99
N ALA A 52 0.87 3.57 21.31
CA ALA A 52 1.18 4.86 21.94
C ALA A 52 2.40 5.55 21.30
N ARG A 53 2.30 6.86 21.03
CA ARG A 53 3.31 7.65 20.31
C ARG A 53 4.51 7.90 21.24
N LYS A 54 5.68 7.34 20.94
CA LYS A 54 6.96 7.72 21.58
C LYS A 54 7.85 8.42 20.53
N SER A 55 8.37 9.60 20.84
CA SER A 55 9.17 10.41 19.91
C SER A 55 10.66 10.03 19.92
N LYS A 56 11.23 9.64 18.75
CA LYS A 56 12.66 9.78 18.36
C LYS A 56 12.77 9.74 16.83
N SER A 57 13.19 10.84 16.19
CA SER A 57 12.89 11.09 14.76
C SER A 57 14.01 10.87 13.72
N SER A 58 15.30 10.75 14.06
CA SER A 58 16.35 10.63 13.02
C SER A 58 16.76 9.18 12.69
N ARG A 59 17.12 8.37 13.69
CA ARG A 59 17.58 6.97 13.51
C ARG A 59 16.52 6.02 12.97
N ALA A 60 15.24 6.35 13.19
CA ALA A 60 14.13 5.57 12.67
C ALA A 60 14.02 5.63 11.13
N SER A 61 14.55 6.65 10.45
CA SER A 61 14.48 6.78 8.98
C SER A 61 15.33 5.76 8.25
N ALA A 62 16.58 5.55 8.69
CA ALA A 62 17.51 4.63 8.04
C ALA A 62 17.09 3.16 8.22
N GLU A 63 16.57 2.81 9.39
CA GLU A 63 16.03 1.46 9.64
C GLU A 63 14.77 1.16 8.80
N ARG A 64 14.00 2.19 8.41
CA ARG A 64 12.77 2.05 7.61
C ARG A 64 13.00 1.60 6.16
N GLU A 65 14.21 1.79 5.62
CA GLU A 65 14.59 1.37 4.26
C GLU A 65 14.79 -0.15 4.16
N LYS A 66 15.10 -0.82 5.28
CA LYS A 66 15.36 -2.28 5.36
C LYS A 66 14.11 -3.10 5.71
N GLU A 67 12.97 -2.45 5.95
CA GLU A 67 11.75 -3.14 6.40
C GLU A 67 11.05 -3.88 5.24
N PRO A 68 10.66 -5.15 5.42
CA PRO A 68 9.91 -5.88 4.42
C PRO A 68 8.53 -5.25 4.17
N TRP A 69 8.02 -5.40 2.96
CA TRP A 69 6.72 -4.84 2.57
C TRP A 69 5.57 -5.68 3.12
N LEU A 70 4.94 -5.19 4.19
CA LEU A 70 3.68 -5.72 4.70
C LEU A 70 2.51 -4.86 4.20
N LEU A 71 1.56 -5.49 3.53
CA LEU A 71 0.35 -4.85 3.01
C LEU A 71 -0.88 -5.36 3.77
N ALA A 72 -1.78 -4.44 4.11
CA ALA A 72 -3.11 -4.74 4.61
C ALA A 72 -4.14 -4.37 3.53
N THR A 73 -5.16 -5.21 3.39
CA THR A 73 -6.21 -5.00 2.41
C THR A 73 -7.55 -5.51 2.91
N SER A 74 -8.64 -4.89 2.45
CA SER A 74 -10.02 -5.37 2.64
C SER A 74 -10.53 -6.26 1.49
N LEU A 75 -9.71 -6.47 0.44
CA LEU A 75 -10.06 -7.35 -0.68
C LEU A 75 -10.45 -8.73 -0.15
N CYS A 76 -11.46 -9.34 -0.77
CA CYS A 76 -11.91 -10.68 -0.40
C CYS A 76 -10.74 -11.68 -0.45
N GLU A 77 -10.70 -12.59 0.53
CA GLU A 77 -9.68 -13.64 0.60
C GLU A 77 -9.92 -14.68 -0.51
N SER A 78 -9.11 -14.62 -1.56
CA SER A 78 -8.99 -15.57 -2.65
C SER A 78 -7.53 -16.01 -2.77
N THR A 79 -7.25 -16.97 -3.64
CA THR A 79 -5.90 -17.51 -3.85
C THR A 79 -4.95 -16.47 -4.48
N ASP A 80 -5.50 -15.46 -5.17
CA ASP A 80 -4.79 -14.40 -5.89
C ASP A 80 -4.72 -13.07 -5.14
N THR A 81 -5.41 -12.91 -3.99
CA THR A 81 -5.48 -11.65 -3.23
C THR A 81 -4.11 -11.07 -2.92
N ALA A 82 -3.14 -11.89 -2.49
CA ALA A 82 -1.79 -11.42 -2.18
C ALA A 82 -1.09 -10.82 -3.42
N LYS A 83 -1.25 -11.44 -4.59
CA LYS A 83 -0.67 -10.96 -5.84
C LYS A 83 -1.36 -9.67 -6.29
N ARG A 84 -2.69 -9.60 -6.18
CA ARG A 84 -3.48 -8.40 -6.52
C ARG A 84 -3.13 -7.23 -5.63
N ALA A 85 -3.04 -7.43 -4.32
CA ALA A 85 -2.65 -6.40 -3.37
C ALA A 85 -1.25 -5.84 -3.68
N ILE A 86 -0.28 -6.71 -4.01
CA ILE A 86 1.06 -6.27 -4.45
C ILE A 86 0.97 -5.47 -5.75
N LYS A 87 0.22 -5.94 -6.76
CA LYS A 87 0.10 -5.25 -8.04
C LYS A 87 -0.54 -3.87 -7.90
N ILE A 88 -1.61 -3.74 -7.11
CA ILE A 88 -2.27 -2.47 -6.79
C ILE A 88 -1.29 -1.54 -6.08
N TYR A 89 -0.57 -2.04 -5.07
CA TYR A 89 0.38 -1.23 -4.31
C TYR A 89 1.59 -0.79 -5.15
N ALA A 90 2.12 -1.67 -6.00
CA ALA A 90 3.21 -1.36 -6.93
C ALA A 90 2.79 -0.29 -7.95
N THR A 91 1.61 -0.43 -8.52
CA THR A 91 1.04 0.56 -9.46
C THR A 91 0.89 1.91 -8.77
N ARG A 92 0.39 1.95 -7.52
CA ARG A 92 0.33 3.18 -6.72
C ARG A 92 1.72 3.80 -6.53
N ILE A 93 2.75 3.01 -6.21
CA ILE A 93 4.13 3.53 -6.06
C ILE A 93 4.61 4.17 -7.36
N GLN A 94 4.41 3.51 -8.51
CA GLN A 94 4.82 4.06 -9.82
C GLN A 94 4.13 5.39 -10.12
N ILE A 95 2.84 5.50 -9.77
CA ILE A 95 2.07 6.75 -9.91
C ILE A 95 2.68 7.85 -9.02
N GLU A 96 2.95 7.55 -7.76
CA GLU A 96 3.55 8.51 -6.82
C GLU A 96 4.97 8.94 -7.21
N GLU A 97 5.76 8.02 -7.76
CA GLU A 97 7.10 8.28 -8.28
C GLU A 97 7.04 9.19 -9.51
N SER A 98 6.17 8.87 -10.48
CA SER A 98 5.93 9.72 -11.66
C SER A 98 5.53 11.14 -11.27
N PHE A 99 4.70 11.29 -10.23
CA PHE A 99 4.34 12.61 -9.70
C PHE A 99 5.51 13.32 -9.00
N ARG A 100 6.38 12.56 -8.32
CA ARG A 100 7.58 13.11 -7.67
C ARG A 100 8.56 13.63 -8.71
N ASP A 101 8.79 12.88 -9.78
CA ASP A 101 9.69 13.26 -10.88
C ASP A 101 9.22 14.52 -11.60
N VAL A 102 7.91 14.67 -11.83
CA VAL A 102 7.34 15.92 -12.36
C VAL A 102 7.57 17.11 -11.42
N LYS A 103 7.63 16.85 -10.10
CA LYS A 103 7.84 17.87 -9.07
C LYS A 103 9.31 18.26 -8.91
N THR A 104 10.24 17.32 -9.08
CA THR A 104 11.70 17.53 -8.90
C THR A 104 12.45 17.80 -10.20
N GLY A 105 11.93 17.33 -11.33
CA GLY A 105 12.66 17.23 -12.59
C GLY A 105 12.62 18.44 -13.52
N LEU A 106 11.93 19.54 -13.21
CA LEU A 106 11.82 20.63 -14.18
C LEU A 106 11.81 22.02 -13.51
N LYS A 107 12.85 22.80 -13.78
CA LYS A 107 12.83 24.28 -13.74
C LYS A 107 11.91 24.83 -14.85
N MET A 108 10.68 24.35 -14.97
CA MET A 108 9.66 24.94 -15.83
C MET A 108 8.66 25.66 -14.95
N ASN A 109 8.98 26.91 -14.64
CA ASN A 109 8.12 27.79 -13.86
C ASN A 109 7.14 28.56 -14.74
N ASP A 110 7.22 28.40 -16.07
CA ASP A 110 6.30 29.01 -17.02
C ASP A 110 5.82 27.95 -18.03
N SER A 111 4.56 28.06 -18.45
CA SER A 111 3.84 27.23 -19.44
C SER A 111 2.95 26.12 -18.84
N GLY A 112 1.67 26.12 -19.22
CA GLY A 112 0.62 25.18 -18.78
C GLY A 112 0.83 23.69 -19.14
N THR A 113 2.01 23.32 -19.64
CA THR A 113 2.46 21.94 -19.93
C THR A 113 2.51 21.07 -18.67
N ARG A 114 2.80 21.64 -17.50
CA ARG A 114 2.76 20.91 -16.21
C ARG A 114 1.37 20.33 -15.89
N ILE A 115 0.31 21.11 -16.07
CA ILE A 115 -1.06 20.66 -15.78
C ILE A 115 -1.52 19.61 -16.78
N ALA A 116 -1.17 19.76 -18.06
CA ALA A 116 -1.50 18.79 -19.10
C ALA A 116 -0.81 17.43 -18.85
N MET A 117 0.47 17.45 -18.46
CA MET A 117 1.24 16.24 -18.15
C MET A 117 0.70 15.54 -16.90
N LEU A 118 0.41 16.28 -15.82
CA LEU A 118 -0.22 15.72 -14.62
C LEU A 118 -1.60 15.11 -14.91
N LYS A 119 -2.42 15.75 -15.76
CA LYS A 119 -3.73 15.23 -16.19
C LYS A 119 -3.59 13.94 -17.02
N SER A 120 -2.60 13.86 -17.90
CA SER A 120 -2.33 12.66 -18.71
C SER A 120 -1.91 11.48 -17.82
N HIS A 121 -0.94 11.70 -16.93
CA HIS A 121 -0.50 10.68 -15.96
C HIS A 121 -1.63 10.25 -15.03
N TRP A 122 -2.46 11.19 -14.55
CA TRP A 122 -3.64 10.89 -13.75
C TRP A 122 -4.66 10.02 -14.49
N ARG A 123 -4.89 10.27 -15.78
CA ARG A 123 -5.77 9.43 -16.61
C ARG A 123 -5.22 8.01 -16.80
N ALA A 124 -3.93 7.89 -17.10
CA ALA A 124 -3.28 6.58 -17.27
C ALA A 124 -3.27 5.77 -15.96
N ALA A 125 -3.00 6.45 -14.83
CA ALA A 125 -3.08 5.90 -13.49
C ALA A 125 -4.48 5.37 -13.15
N ILE A 126 -5.51 6.19 -13.40
CA ILE A 126 -6.91 5.81 -13.20
C ILE A 126 -7.30 4.64 -14.10
N SER A 127 -6.91 4.64 -15.38
CA SER A 127 -7.20 3.53 -16.29
C SER A 127 -6.56 2.23 -15.77
N SER A 128 -5.29 2.27 -15.38
CA SER A 128 -4.58 1.10 -14.86
C SER A 128 -5.21 0.56 -13.57
N LEU A 129 -5.64 1.44 -12.66
CA LEU A 129 -6.34 1.05 -11.44
C LEU A 129 -7.75 0.51 -11.75
N LEU A 130 -8.46 1.11 -12.70
CA LEU A 130 -9.78 0.64 -13.14
C LEU A 130 -9.69 -0.73 -13.80
N ASP A 131 -8.67 -0.99 -14.63
CA ASP A 131 -8.47 -2.30 -15.27
C ASP A 131 -8.13 -3.39 -14.23
N LEU A 132 -7.38 -3.03 -13.17
CA LEU A 132 -7.08 -3.93 -12.06
C LEU A 132 -8.27 -4.26 -11.16
N VAL A 133 -9.24 -3.35 -11.09
CA VAL A 133 -10.47 -3.50 -10.30
C VAL A 133 -11.60 -4.11 -11.14
N ARG A 134 -11.60 -3.91 -12.47
CA ARG A 134 -12.61 -4.41 -13.42
C ARG A 134 -12.32 -5.80 -13.97
N ASP A 135 -11.20 -6.44 -13.63
CA ASP A 135 -11.01 -7.86 -13.94
C ASP A 135 -12.07 -8.67 -13.17
N PRO A 136 -13.15 -9.11 -13.84
CA PRO A 136 -14.26 -9.79 -13.22
C PRO A 136 -13.93 -11.27 -13.15
N GLN A 137 -12.88 -11.62 -12.41
CA GLN A 137 -12.93 -12.87 -11.65
C GLN A 137 -13.70 -12.57 -10.35
N ALA A 138 -14.96 -12.17 -10.54
CA ALA A 138 -15.97 -12.31 -9.53
C ALA A 138 -16.13 -13.82 -9.33
N CYS A 139 -15.50 -14.31 -8.26
CA CYS A 139 -15.97 -15.50 -7.58
C CYS A 139 -17.50 -15.42 -7.47
N TYR A 140 -18.14 -16.50 -7.92
CA TYR A 140 -19.51 -16.86 -7.60
C TYR A 140 -19.73 -16.91 -6.08
#